data_AF-A0A3N7JXU4-F1
#
_entry.id   AF-A0A3N7JXU4-F1
#
_cell.length_a   1.000
_cell.length_b   1.000
_cell.length_c   1.000
_cell.angle_alpha   90.00
_cell.angle_beta   90.00
_cell.angle_gamma   90.00
#
_symmetry.space_group_name_H-M   'P 1'
#
loop_
_entity.id
_entity.type
_entity.pdbx_description
1 polymer ?
#
loop_
_entity_poly.entity_id
_entity_poly.type
_entity_poly.pdbx_seq_one_letter_code
_entity_poly.pdbx_strand_id
1 'polypeptide(L)'
;MTWLGALLCVPFIAGCGGGGDSGGTGNVRVLNATHDYGAIDYYTSDTLVLSGIAEGAVSSYQSVSEGSYTFKFKPAGTTTTALSSSMTVSKDTSYTLVAYNNGSTMSSTYFADTQSAPTSGTAALRVFNGAAAAGYVDVYVTAPDADLATSTATASSVASASVTSFVEITKGTYRIRVTGYGDKTDLRLDIPSVTLSDQQITTLMLTSTSGGVLVNGLLVNQGGTVTAYKNANARVRVVAAVSGNASVVTGTTDGSLNSTLLSPTVGTYVTTAASLSGLAVSVNGTALDTSALAVSTGTDATLLVYGDASAPKVKLLADDNSPATVSSNAKIRLVNLLNGLDGTISLSADYVSVGDNVAFGGVSTPTALTAGTGIRLELTTPLRTTALYTATDVTLVAQKVYTLFAMGDASSPVVVLRKDR
;
A
#
# COMPACT_ATOMS: atom_id res chain seq x y z
N MET A 1 -61.00 11.08 32.91
CA MET A 1 -61.79 10.05 32.19
C MET A 1 -61.09 9.90 30.86
N THR A 2 -60.34 8.84 30.53
CA THR A 2 -60.63 7.40 30.65
C THR A 2 -59.35 6.61 30.37
N TRP A 3 -59.16 5.53 31.15
CA TRP A 3 -58.50 4.24 30.88
C TRP A 3 -57.11 4.07 30.21
N LEU A 4 -56.15 3.71 31.06
CA LEU A 4 -55.48 2.40 31.19
C LEU A 4 -55.59 1.39 30.01
N GLY A 5 -54.43 1.04 29.44
CA GLY A 5 -54.22 -0.14 28.59
C GLY A 5 -52.83 -0.72 28.82
N ALA A 6 -52.70 -1.60 29.80
CA ALA A 6 -51.48 -2.34 30.09
C ALA A 6 -51.32 -3.49 29.08
N LEU A 7 -50.23 -3.48 28.31
CA LEU A 7 -49.87 -4.58 27.42
C LEU A 7 -48.91 -5.51 28.18
N LEU A 8 -49.44 -6.62 28.71
CA LEU A 8 -48.65 -7.76 29.18
C LEU A 8 -47.95 -8.40 27.98
N CYS A 9 -46.62 -8.43 27.97
CA CYS A 9 -45.84 -9.29 27.09
C CYS A 9 -45.33 -10.48 27.91
N VAL A 10 -45.83 -11.67 27.60
CA VAL A 10 -45.45 -12.94 28.24
C VAL A 10 -44.11 -13.40 27.67
N PRO A 11 -43.10 -13.74 28.49
CA PRO A 11 -41.91 -14.41 27.98
C PRO A 11 -42.22 -15.89 27.73
N PHE A 12 -42.18 -16.32 26.47
CA PHE A 12 -42.10 -17.75 26.15
C PHE A 12 -40.69 -18.25 26.45
N ILE A 13 -40.51 -18.83 27.64
CA ILE A 13 -39.40 -19.75 27.90
C ILE A 13 -39.81 -21.09 27.30
N ALA A 14 -39.35 -21.37 26.09
CA ALA A 14 -39.33 -22.72 25.56
C ALA A 14 -38.12 -23.45 26.18
N GLY A 15 -38.35 -24.04 27.34
CA GLY A 15 -37.48 -25.08 27.87
C GLY A 15 -37.72 -26.37 27.09
N CYS A 16 -36.74 -26.77 26.29
CA CYS A 16 -36.62 -28.15 25.83
C CYS A 16 -35.28 -28.69 26.36
N GLY A 17 -35.36 -29.67 27.25
CA GLY A 17 -34.20 -30.40 27.75
C GLY A 17 -33.87 -31.60 26.88
N GLY A 18 -32.60 -32.01 26.91
CA GLY A 18 -32.17 -33.36 26.56
C GLY A 18 -31.09 -33.43 25.48
N GLY A 19 -29.82 -33.57 25.92
CA GLY A 19 -28.68 -33.85 25.06
C GLY A 19 -27.49 -32.95 25.39
N GLY A 20 -26.75 -33.28 26.45
CA GLY A 20 -25.56 -32.54 26.86
C GLY A 20 -24.40 -32.79 25.89
N ASP A 21 -24.35 -32.02 24.82
CA ASP A 21 -23.08 -31.71 24.17
C ASP A 21 -22.50 -30.50 24.90
N SER A 22 -21.42 -30.74 25.65
CA SER A 22 -20.65 -29.74 26.38
C SER A 22 -19.90 -28.78 25.44
N GLY A 23 -20.56 -28.27 24.40
CA GLY A 23 -19.97 -27.35 23.44
C GLY A 23 -19.61 -26.06 24.15
N GLY A 24 -18.32 -25.77 24.22
CA GLY A 24 -17.82 -24.48 24.68
C GLY A 24 -18.16 -23.34 23.72
N THR A 25 -17.92 -22.11 24.16
CA THR A 25 -17.98 -20.91 23.31
C THR A 25 -16.64 -20.20 23.32
N GLY A 26 -16.23 -19.65 22.19
CA GLY A 26 -15.16 -18.65 22.10
C GLY A 26 -15.73 -17.28 21.73
N ASN A 27 -14.85 -16.28 21.59
CA ASN A 27 -15.24 -14.93 21.20
C ASN A 27 -14.48 -14.49 19.95
N VAL A 28 -15.16 -13.87 19.00
CA VAL A 28 -14.54 -13.34 17.77
C VAL A 28 -14.94 -11.89 17.58
N ARG A 29 -13.96 -11.01 17.37
CA ARG A 29 -14.18 -9.69 16.80
C ARG A 29 -13.50 -9.58 15.45
N VAL A 30 -13.97 -8.67 14.62
CA VAL A 30 -13.50 -8.50 13.25
C VAL A 30 -12.93 -7.10 13.05
N LEU A 31 -11.71 -7.04 12.52
CA LEU A 31 -11.04 -5.81 12.07
C LEU A 31 -11.06 -5.75 10.54
N ASN A 32 -11.62 -4.67 10.00
CA ASN A 32 -11.43 -4.32 8.59
C ASN A 32 -10.16 -3.48 8.42
N ALA A 33 -9.06 -4.15 8.09
CA ALA A 33 -7.77 -3.52 7.76
C ALA A 33 -7.53 -3.43 6.24
N THR A 34 -8.60 -3.56 5.44
CA THR A 34 -8.52 -3.38 3.98
C THR A 34 -8.65 -1.92 3.58
N HIS A 35 -8.18 -1.58 2.39
CA HIS A 35 -8.46 -0.30 1.72
C HIS A 35 -9.24 -0.48 0.41
N ASP A 36 -9.60 -1.71 0.03
CA ASP A 36 -10.41 -2.00 -1.16
C ASP A 36 -11.88 -1.61 -0.98
N TYR A 37 -12.37 -1.68 0.26
CA TYR A 37 -13.78 -1.50 0.58
C TYR A 37 -13.94 -0.56 1.77
N GLY A 38 -14.76 0.49 1.59
CA GLY A 38 -15.09 1.44 2.66
C GLY A 38 -15.78 0.77 3.87
N ALA A 39 -16.46 -0.35 3.66
CA ALA A 39 -16.98 -1.21 4.72
C ALA A 39 -17.11 -2.67 4.25
N ILE A 40 -17.00 -3.62 5.19
CA ILE A 40 -17.21 -5.05 4.93
C ILE A 40 -18.25 -5.66 5.89
N ASP A 41 -18.96 -6.65 5.37
CA ASP A 41 -19.83 -7.55 6.12
C ASP A 41 -19.07 -8.87 6.36
N TYR A 42 -19.31 -9.47 7.52
CA TYR A 42 -18.70 -10.70 7.96
C TYR A 42 -19.76 -11.78 8.20
N TYR A 43 -19.50 -12.94 7.61
CA TYR A 43 -20.37 -14.10 7.64
C TYR A 43 -19.64 -15.31 8.20
N THR A 44 -20.35 -16.13 8.98
CA THR A 44 -19.95 -17.50 9.30
C THR A 44 -20.72 -18.45 8.41
N SER A 45 -20.00 -19.15 7.54
CA SER A 45 -20.54 -19.94 6.44
C SER A 45 -21.42 -19.08 5.51
N ASP A 46 -22.73 -19.04 5.74
CA ASP A 46 -23.67 -18.22 4.96
C ASP A 46 -24.59 -17.34 5.84
N THR A 47 -24.34 -17.32 7.15
CA THR A 47 -25.09 -16.48 8.10
C THR A 47 -24.34 -15.19 8.35
N LEU A 48 -25.01 -14.04 8.17
CA LEU A 48 -24.46 -12.73 8.50
C LEU A 48 -24.28 -12.62 10.02
N VAL A 49 -23.08 -12.24 10.46
CA VAL A 49 -22.77 -12.09 11.90
C VAL A 49 -22.52 -10.63 12.25
N LEU A 50 -21.78 -9.90 11.42
CA LEU A 50 -21.52 -8.47 11.59
C LEU A 50 -21.67 -7.78 10.24
N SER A 51 -22.28 -6.59 10.24
CA SER A 51 -22.44 -5.77 9.05
C SER A 51 -21.78 -4.40 9.19
N GLY A 52 -21.35 -3.83 8.06
CA GLY A 52 -20.92 -2.44 7.97
C GLY A 52 -19.65 -2.11 8.74
N ILE A 53 -18.70 -3.04 8.86
CA ILE A 53 -17.42 -2.79 9.53
C ILE A 53 -16.58 -1.87 8.65
N ALA A 54 -16.54 -0.58 8.99
CA ALA A 54 -15.84 0.45 8.24
C ALA A 54 -14.32 0.19 8.14
N GLU A 55 -13.67 0.73 7.10
CA GLU A 55 -12.20 0.74 6.98
C GLU A 55 -11.55 1.23 8.28
N GLY A 56 -10.57 0.46 8.78
CA GLY A 56 -9.81 0.76 9.99
C GLY A 56 -10.58 0.50 11.29
N ALA A 57 -11.84 0.10 11.24
CA ALA A 57 -12.66 -0.17 12.42
C ALA A 57 -12.58 -1.64 12.85
N VAL A 58 -12.75 -1.85 14.16
CA VAL A 58 -12.90 -3.17 14.78
C VAL A 58 -14.29 -3.29 15.41
N SER A 59 -14.92 -4.44 15.26
CA SER A 59 -16.20 -4.73 15.91
C SER A 59 -16.04 -5.00 17.41
N SER A 60 -17.17 -5.06 18.12
CA SER A 60 -17.24 -5.77 19.40
C SER A 60 -17.02 -7.27 19.21
N TYR A 61 -16.64 -7.97 20.29
CA TYR A 61 -16.61 -9.42 20.30
C TYR A 61 -18.03 -9.99 20.21
N GLN A 62 -18.16 -11.05 19.43
CA GLN A 62 -19.34 -11.89 19.32
C GLN A 62 -19.02 -13.26 19.90
N SER A 63 -19.92 -13.78 20.74
CA SER A 63 -19.81 -15.15 21.24
C SER A 63 -20.19 -16.12 20.12
N VAL A 64 -19.33 -17.11 19.89
CA VAL A 64 -19.48 -18.12 18.84
C VAL A 64 -19.20 -19.48 19.47
N SER A 65 -20.00 -20.50 19.13
CA SER A 65 -19.74 -21.87 19.58
C SER A 65 -18.33 -22.32 19.18
N GLU A 66 -17.72 -23.19 19.97
CA GLU A 66 -16.47 -23.81 19.55
C GLU A 66 -16.71 -24.67 18.31
N GLY A 67 -15.74 -24.70 17.40
CA GLY A 67 -15.88 -25.41 16.14
C GLY A 67 -15.02 -24.83 15.03
N SER A 68 -15.10 -25.46 13.86
CA SER A 68 -14.43 -24.97 12.65
C SER A 68 -15.43 -24.26 11.76
N TYR A 69 -15.09 -23.05 11.35
CA TYR A 69 -15.94 -22.18 10.56
C TYR A 69 -15.26 -21.81 9.25
N THR A 70 -16.04 -21.67 8.19
CA THR A 70 -15.62 -20.97 6.98
C THR A 70 -16.14 -19.55 7.07
N PHE A 71 -15.27 -18.59 7.26
CA PHE A 71 -15.62 -17.18 7.31
C PHE A 71 -15.62 -16.59 5.91
N LYS A 72 -16.60 -15.73 5.64
CA LYS A 72 -16.68 -14.99 4.37
C LYS A 72 -16.75 -13.49 4.64
N PHE A 73 -15.98 -12.73 3.89
CA PHE A 73 -16.07 -11.28 3.84
C PHE A 73 -16.73 -10.85 2.53
N LYS A 74 -17.69 -9.94 2.65
CA LYS A 74 -18.37 -9.32 1.51
C LYS A 74 -18.25 -7.81 1.62
N PRO A 75 -18.03 -7.08 0.51
CA PRO A 75 -18.21 -5.63 0.53
C PRO A 75 -19.63 -5.30 0.98
N ALA A 76 -19.76 -4.33 1.89
CA ALA A 76 -21.05 -4.01 2.49
C ALA A 76 -22.11 -3.69 1.43
N GLY A 77 -23.30 -4.29 1.57
CA GLY A 77 -24.40 -4.10 0.62
C GLY A 77 -24.27 -4.92 -0.68
N THR A 78 -23.31 -5.83 -0.77
CA THR A 78 -23.15 -6.75 -1.91
C THR A 78 -23.34 -8.20 -1.48
N THR A 79 -23.63 -9.09 -2.44
CA THR A 79 -23.75 -10.54 -2.19
C THR A 79 -22.49 -11.32 -2.57
N THR A 80 -21.57 -10.69 -3.29
CA THR A 80 -20.32 -11.27 -3.78
C THR A 80 -19.34 -11.49 -2.63
N THR A 81 -18.81 -12.71 -2.53
CA THR A 81 -17.75 -13.02 -1.56
C THR A 81 -16.42 -12.52 -2.08
N ALA A 82 -15.80 -11.58 -1.37
CA ALA A 82 -14.46 -11.06 -1.69
C ALA A 82 -13.36 -11.99 -1.14
N LEU A 83 -13.59 -12.60 0.02
CA LEU A 83 -12.65 -13.52 0.66
C LEU A 83 -13.40 -14.61 1.43
N SER A 84 -12.87 -15.83 1.36
CA SER A 84 -13.32 -16.96 2.17
C SER A 84 -12.10 -17.62 2.83
N SER A 85 -12.15 -17.85 4.13
CA SER A 85 -11.06 -18.50 4.88
C SER A 85 -11.61 -19.35 6.03
N SER A 86 -10.95 -20.45 6.34
CA SER A 86 -11.32 -21.28 7.51
C SER A 86 -10.57 -20.82 8.76
N MET A 87 -11.21 -20.93 9.92
CA MET A 87 -10.55 -20.86 11.22
C MET A 87 -11.33 -21.68 12.25
N THR A 88 -10.60 -22.20 13.23
CA THR A 88 -11.16 -22.94 14.36
C THR A 88 -11.29 -22.00 15.56
N VAL A 89 -12.47 -21.96 16.15
CA VAL A 89 -12.76 -21.27 17.40
C VAL A 89 -12.71 -22.29 18.52
N SER A 90 -11.85 -22.06 19.51
CA SER A 90 -11.76 -22.88 20.71
C SER A 90 -12.56 -22.26 21.85
N LYS A 91 -13.09 -23.12 22.73
CA LYS A 91 -13.70 -22.71 24.00
C LYS A 91 -12.81 -21.74 24.79
N ASP A 92 -13.45 -20.79 25.45
CA ASP A 92 -12.84 -19.82 26.38
C ASP A 92 -11.70 -18.99 25.77
N THR A 93 -11.65 -18.91 24.43
CA THR A 93 -10.61 -18.19 23.70
C THR A 93 -11.21 -17.04 22.91
N SER A 94 -10.61 -15.86 23.05
CA SER A 94 -10.95 -14.67 22.27
C SER A 94 -10.03 -14.53 21.07
N TYR A 95 -10.58 -14.05 19.96
CA TYR A 95 -9.84 -13.86 18.72
C TYR A 95 -10.16 -12.52 18.05
N THR A 96 -9.13 -11.90 17.50
CA THR A 96 -9.25 -10.80 16.54
C THR A 96 -9.04 -11.36 15.14
N LEU A 97 -10.12 -11.54 14.39
CA LEU A 97 -10.07 -11.89 12.97
C LEU A 97 -9.83 -10.61 12.16
N VAL A 98 -8.83 -10.61 11.30
CA VAL A 98 -8.43 -9.44 10.54
C VAL A 98 -8.53 -9.71 9.05
N ALA A 99 -9.23 -8.85 8.34
CA ALA A 99 -9.24 -8.83 6.87
C ALA A 99 -8.34 -7.69 6.39
N TYR A 100 -7.42 -7.96 5.45
CA TYR A 100 -6.40 -6.99 5.01
C TYR A 100 -6.00 -7.18 3.54
N ASN A 101 -5.32 -6.18 2.97
CA ASN A 101 -4.78 -6.25 1.61
C ASN A 101 -3.39 -6.88 1.56
N ASN A 102 -3.28 -8.03 0.91
CA ASN A 102 -2.01 -8.65 0.54
C ASN A 102 -1.76 -8.43 -0.95
N GLY A 103 -0.99 -7.39 -1.28
CA GLY A 103 -0.88 -6.90 -2.66
C GLY A 103 -2.24 -6.42 -3.17
N SER A 104 -2.65 -6.87 -4.35
CA SER A 104 -3.92 -6.52 -4.99
C SER A 104 -5.08 -7.44 -4.62
N THR A 105 -4.92 -8.28 -3.59
CA THR A 105 -5.93 -9.25 -3.16
C THR A 105 -6.24 -9.10 -1.68
N MET A 106 -7.50 -9.33 -1.31
CA MET A 106 -7.91 -9.42 0.08
C MET A 106 -7.43 -10.75 0.68
N SER A 107 -6.93 -10.71 1.91
CA SER A 107 -6.50 -11.86 2.70
C SER A 107 -6.99 -11.72 4.14
N SER A 108 -6.88 -12.78 4.93
CA SER A 108 -7.23 -12.75 6.34
C SER A 108 -6.21 -13.46 7.21
N THR A 109 -6.12 -13.02 8.44
CA THR A 109 -5.37 -13.68 9.52
C THR A 109 -6.18 -13.55 10.79
N TYR A 110 -5.81 -14.29 11.83
CA TYR A 110 -6.41 -14.11 13.15
C TYR A 110 -5.34 -14.10 14.23
N PHE A 111 -5.60 -13.31 15.25
CA PHE A 111 -4.82 -13.24 16.46
C PHE A 111 -5.60 -13.87 17.59
N ALA A 112 -5.02 -14.87 18.26
CA ALA A 112 -5.52 -15.29 19.56
C ALA A 112 -5.22 -14.18 20.57
N ASP A 113 -6.26 -13.72 21.25
CA ASP A 113 -6.24 -12.66 22.26
C ASP A 113 -6.05 -13.26 23.65
N THR A 114 -4.99 -14.06 23.80
CA THR A 114 -4.71 -14.90 24.97
C THR A 114 -3.45 -14.47 25.73
N GLN A 115 -2.77 -13.42 25.27
CA GLN A 115 -1.59 -12.92 25.95
C GLN A 115 -1.98 -12.40 27.33
N SER A 116 -1.28 -12.83 28.37
CA SER A 116 -1.45 -12.30 29.72
C SER A 116 -0.85 -10.89 29.81
N ALA A 117 -1.33 -10.10 30.76
CA ALA A 117 -0.75 -8.79 31.05
C ALA A 117 0.77 -8.91 31.25
N PRO A 118 1.57 -8.01 30.64
CA PRO A 118 3.02 -8.01 30.80
C PRO A 118 3.43 -7.46 32.17
N THR A 119 4.73 -7.42 32.44
CA THR A 119 5.27 -6.84 33.68
C THR A 119 4.74 -5.43 33.93
N SER A 120 4.33 -5.12 35.17
CA SER A 120 3.94 -3.74 35.54
C SER A 120 5.06 -2.76 35.22
N GLY A 121 4.72 -1.64 34.60
CA GLY A 121 5.63 -0.67 34.03
C GLY A 121 5.91 -0.89 32.53
N THR A 122 5.37 -1.93 31.90
CA THR A 122 5.66 -2.28 30.49
C THR A 122 4.38 -2.52 29.68
N ALA A 123 4.52 -2.50 28.35
CA ALA A 123 3.56 -2.96 27.36
C ALA A 123 4.16 -4.14 26.58
N ALA A 124 3.33 -5.05 26.08
CA ALA A 124 3.73 -6.11 25.16
C ALA A 124 3.40 -5.67 23.72
N LEU A 125 4.42 -5.59 22.88
CA LEU A 125 4.30 -5.27 21.45
C LEU A 125 4.75 -6.45 20.59
N ARG A 126 3.99 -6.77 19.55
CA ARG A 126 4.47 -7.59 18.42
C ARG A 126 4.15 -6.92 17.10
N VAL A 127 4.77 -7.37 16.02
CA VAL A 127 4.55 -6.84 14.68
C VAL A 127 3.90 -7.90 13.80
N PHE A 128 2.89 -7.50 13.03
CA PHE A 128 2.38 -8.29 11.90
C PHE A 128 2.62 -7.53 10.60
N ASN A 129 3.30 -8.13 9.63
CA ASN A 129 3.50 -7.51 8.32
C ASN A 129 2.45 -8.01 7.32
N GLY A 130 1.32 -7.32 7.23
CA GLY A 130 0.28 -7.58 6.23
C GLY A 130 0.60 -7.00 4.85
N ALA A 131 1.69 -6.25 4.69
CA ALA A 131 2.04 -5.54 3.47
C ALA A 131 3.03 -6.34 2.61
N ALA A 132 2.57 -7.34 1.85
CA ALA A 132 3.47 -8.12 0.98
C ALA A 132 4.23 -7.28 -0.02
N ALA A 133 3.60 -6.21 -0.47
CA ALA A 133 4.24 -5.31 -1.40
C ALA A 133 5.46 -4.58 -0.74
N ALA A 134 5.51 -4.48 0.58
CA ALA A 134 6.68 -4.02 1.31
C ALA A 134 7.75 -5.12 1.53
N GLY A 135 7.57 -6.37 1.11
CA GLY A 135 8.59 -7.41 1.34
C GLY A 135 8.99 -7.53 2.82
N TYR A 136 10.27 -7.83 3.09
CA TYR A 136 10.80 -7.89 4.47
C TYR A 136 11.05 -6.48 5.02
N VAL A 137 10.70 -6.27 6.28
CA VAL A 137 10.85 -4.98 6.96
C VAL A 137 11.56 -5.11 8.30
N ASP A 138 12.21 -4.02 8.71
CA ASP A 138 12.70 -3.81 10.08
C ASP A 138 11.81 -2.77 10.76
N VAL A 139 11.51 -2.98 12.04
CA VAL A 139 10.69 -2.10 12.87
C VAL A 139 11.52 -1.60 14.05
N TYR A 140 11.55 -0.30 14.22
CA TYR A 140 12.29 0.41 15.26
C TYR A 140 11.29 1.11 16.17
N VAL A 141 11.29 0.76 17.44
CA VAL A 141 10.53 1.44 18.49
C VAL A 141 11.52 2.15 19.39
N THR A 142 11.59 3.48 19.27
CA THR A 142 12.65 4.27 19.89
C THR A 142 12.07 5.48 20.63
N ALA A 143 12.88 6.11 21.49
CA ALA A 143 12.54 7.44 22.00
C ALA A 143 12.27 8.42 20.82
N PRO A 144 11.40 9.44 20.99
CA PRO A 144 10.96 10.30 19.89
C PRO A 144 12.09 10.99 19.11
N ASP A 145 13.18 11.33 19.79
CA ASP A 145 14.36 12.06 19.29
C ASP A 145 15.54 11.15 18.95
N ALA A 146 15.42 9.84 19.14
CA ALA A 146 16.50 8.90 18.85
C ALA A 146 16.85 8.86 17.36
N ASP A 147 18.15 8.87 17.05
CA ASP A 147 18.65 8.74 15.68
C ASP A 147 18.43 7.31 15.15
N LEU A 148 17.79 7.19 13.98
CA LEU A 148 17.55 5.90 13.34
C LEU A 148 18.86 5.23 12.95
N ALA A 149 19.86 6.01 12.51
CA ALA A 149 21.12 5.48 11.97
C ALA A 149 21.87 4.62 12.99
N THR A 150 21.75 4.94 14.27
CA THR A 150 22.40 4.23 15.40
C THR A 150 21.46 3.30 16.15
N SER A 151 20.17 3.25 15.77
CA SER A 151 19.16 2.43 16.44
C SER A 151 19.23 0.94 16.04
N THR A 152 18.92 0.07 17.00
CA THR A 152 18.72 -1.36 16.76
C THR A 152 17.24 -1.65 16.49
N ALA A 153 16.95 -2.54 15.54
CA ALA A 153 15.58 -2.91 15.23
C ALA A 153 14.97 -3.70 16.40
N THR A 154 13.76 -3.32 16.82
CA THR A 154 12.95 -4.04 17.82
C THR A 154 12.42 -5.35 17.23
N ALA A 155 12.08 -5.34 15.94
CA ALA A 155 11.78 -6.54 15.16
C ALA A 155 12.50 -6.43 13.81
N SER A 156 13.23 -7.47 13.41
CA SER A 156 14.01 -7.47 12.17
C SER A 156 13.60 -8.61 11.25
N SER A 157 13.75 -8.40 9.93
CA SER A 157 13.42 -9.38 8.90
C SER A 157 11.98 -9.90 9.00
N VAL A 158 11.03 -9.01 9.30
CA VAL A 158 9.62 -9.39 9.43
C VAL A 158 9.05 -9.69 8.04
N ALA A 159 8.93 -10.98 7.72
CA ALA A 159 8.38 -11.47 6.47
C ALA A 159 6.90 -11.07 6.30
N SER A 160 6.44 -11.00 5.05
CA SER A 160 5.03 -10.79 4.76
C SER A 160 4.15 -11.91 5.32
N ALA A 161 2.92 -11.55 5.69
CA ALA A 161 1.91 -12.41 6.30
C ALA A 161 2.40 -13.14 7.57
N SER A 162 3.45 -12.62 8.20
CA SER A 162 4.05 -13.19 9.42
C SER A 162 3.86 -12.27 10.61
N VAL A 163 3.70 -12.87 11.79
CA VAL A 163 3.61 -12.18 13.07
C VAL A 163 4.81 -12.54 13.94
N THR A 164 5.39 -11.56 14.63
CA THR A 164 6.50 -11.79 15.56
C THR A 164 5.99 -12.27 16.92
N SER A 165 6.91 -12.75 17.76
CA SER A 165 6.66 -12.86 19.19
C SER A 165 6.46 -11.49 19.84
N PHE A 166 5.81 -11.47 21.00
CA PHE A 166 5.71 -10.26 21.83
C PHE A 166 7.07 -9.92 22.46
N VAL A 167 7.34 -8.63 22.55
CA VAL A 167 8.46 -8.03 23.29
C VAL A 167 7.88 -7.07 24.32
N GLU A 168 8.37 -7.14 25.56
CA GLU A 168 8.02 -6.16 26.59
C GLU A 168 8.82 -4.86 26.38
N ILE A 169 8.12 -3.74 26.37
CA ILE A 169 8.66 -2.40 26.17
C ILE A 169 8.17 -1.54 27.33
N THR A 170 9.05 -0.79 28.00
CA THR A 170 8.65 0.11 29.09
C THR A 170 7.53 1.05 28.63
N LYS A 171 6.53 1.30 29.46
CA LYS A 171 5.47 2.25 29.14
C LYS A 171 6.05 3.64 28.86
N GLY A 172 5.51 4.36 27.88
CA GLY A 172 6.05 5.65 27.46
C GLY A 172 5.58 6.07 26.07
N THR A 173 6.13 7.17 25.58
CA THR A 173 5.88 7.66 24.22
C THR A 173 7.08 7.37 23.34
N TYR A 174 6.81 6.79 22.17
CA TYR A 174 7.81 6.30 21.23
C TYR A 174 7.57 6.88 19.85
N ARG A 175 8.63 6.97 19.06
CA ARG A 175 8.55 7.08 17.60
C ARG A 175 8.73 5.68 17.02
N ILE A 176 7.83 5.27 16.13
CA ILE A 176 7.91 3.99 15.44
C ILE A 176 8.28 4.22 13.99
N ARG A 177 9.41 3.64 13.55
CA ARG A 177 9.88 3.71 12.17
C ARG A 177 9.94 2.32 11.57
N VAL A 178 9.53 2.20 10.31
CA VAL A 178 9.59 0.96 9.53
C VAL A 178 10.47 1.20 8.33
N THR A 179 11.44 0.31 8.10
CA THR A 179 12.34 0.41 6.94
C THR A 179 12.33 -0.87 6.12
N GLY A 180 12.87 -0.81 4.91
CA GLY A 180 13.31 -2.02 4.20
C GLY A 180 14.29 -2.82 5.07
N TYR A 181 14.21 -4.15 4.97
CA TYR A 181 15.12 -5.04 5.71
C TYR A 181 16.59 -4.72 5.40
N GLY A 182 17.36 -4.44 6.45
CA GLY A 182 18.79 -4.17 6.36
C GLY A 182 19.16 -2.79 5.80
N ASP A 183 18.17 -1.95 5.44
CA ASP A 183 18.39 -0.64 4.85
C ASP A 183 17.60 0.44 5.61
N LYS A 184 18.29 1.16 6.50
CA LYS A 184 17.70 2.25 7.28
C LYS A 184 17.39 3.51 6.46
N THR A 185 17.91 3.60 5.23
CA THR A 185 17.65 4.73 4.34
C THR A 185 16.36 4.55 3.54
N ASP A 186 15.88 3.31 3.40
CA ASP A 186 14.59 2.96 2.83
C ASP A 186 13.47 3.08 3.88
N LEU A 187 13.13 4.32 4.25
CA LEU A 187 12.05 4.62 5.20
C LEU A 187 10.67 4.42 4.56
N ARG A 188 9.86 3.53 5.17
CA ARG A 188 8.56 3.10 4.63
C ARG A 188 7.37 3.50 5.48
N LEU A 189 7.58 3.83 6.74
CA LEU A 189 6.61 4.45 7.64
C LEU A 189 7.35 5.14 8.79
N ASP A 190 6.85 6.29 9.21
CA ASP A 190 7.35 7.03 10.36
C ASP A 190 6.17 7.58 11.17
N ILE A 191 5.99 7.06 12.38
CA ILE A 191 4.96 7.47 13.31
C ILE A 191 5.64 8.26 14.43
N PRO A 192 5.53 9.60 14.46
CA PRO A 192 6.34 10.45 15.33
C PRO A 192 6.01 10.30 16.82
N SER A 193 4.80 9.85 17.15
CA SER A 193 4.34 9.71 18.53
C SER A 193 3.31 8.59 18.68
N VAL A 194 3.70 7.57 19.44
CA VAL A 194 2.90 6.42 19.86
C VAL A 194 3.04 6.25 21.36
N THR A 195 1.94 6.29 22.10
CA THR A 195 1.94 5.99 23.53
C THR A 195 1.68 4.51 23.76
N LEU A 196 2.60 3.86 24.47
CA LEU A 196 2.43 2.51 25.02
C LEU A 196 2.10 2.63 26.52
N SER A 197 0.90 2.21 26.89
CA SER A 197 0.38 2.29 28.26
C SER A 197 0.81 1.11 29.12
N ASP A 198 0.72 1.28 30.44
CA ASP A 198 0.99 0.20 31.38
C ASP A 198 0.12 -1.03 31.10
N GLN A 199 0.75 -2.19 31.02
CA GLN A 199 0.14 -3.49 30.74
C GLN A 199 -0.64 -3.58 29.41
N GLN A 200 -0.42 -2.65 28.48
CA GLN A 200 -1.02 -2.71 27.15
C GLN A 200 -0.46 -3.90 26.36
N ILE A 201 -1.33 -4.66 25.70
CA ILE A 201 -0.95 -5.73 24.76
C ILE A 201 -1.40 -5.30 23.38
N THR A 202 -0.46 -5.12 22.46
CA THR A 202 -0.78 -4.58 21.14
C THR A 202 0.00 -5.25 20.01
N THR A 203 -0.66 -5.41 18.87
CA THR A 203 -0.03 -5.82 17.62
C THR A 203 0.08 -4.59 16.72
N LEU A 204 1.31 -4.18 16.37
CA LEU A 204 1.53 -3.26 15.26
C LEU A 204 1.34 -4.02 13.95
N MET A 205 0.19 -3.85 13.35
CA MET A 205 -0.13 -4.39 12.04
C MET A 205 0.24 -3.40 10.96
N LEU A 206 1.10 -3.83 10.04
CA LEU A 206 1.47 -3.06 8.85
C LEU A 206 0.56 -3.44 7.69
N THR A 207 0.00 -2.45 7.01
CA THR A 207 -0.85 -2.66 5.82
C THR A 207 -0.31 -1.90 4.63
N SER A 208 -0.54 -2.43 3.43
CA SER A 208 -0.05 -1.82 2.19
C SER A 208 -0.68 -0.44 1.98
N THR A 209 0.10 0.50 1.45
CA THR A 209 -0.44 1.70 0.79
C THR A 209 -0.61 1.44 -0.72
N SER A 210 -1.24 2.38 -1.43
CA SER A 210 -1.41 2.33 -2.88
C SER A 210 -0.10 2.36 -3.68
N GLY A 211 0.95 3.02 -3.18
CA GLY A 211 2.29 3.01 -3.78
C GLY A 211 3.02 1.67 -3.65
N GLY A 212 2.47 0.72 -2.89
CA GLY A 212 2.97 -0.66 -2.80
C GLY A 212 4.20 -0.87 -1.91
N VAL A 213 5.14 0.07 -1.79
CA VAL A 213 6.31 -0.11 -0.90
C VAL A 213 6.12 0.53 0.47
N LEU A 214 5.46 1.69 0.51
CA LEU A 214 5.10 2.34 1.76
C LEU A 214 4.03 1.52 2.50
N VAL A 215 4.01 1.65 3.82
CA VAL A 215 3.04 0.96 4.69
C VAL A 215 2.32 1.94 5.59
N ASN A 216 1.09 1.61 5.97
CA ASN A 216 0.38 2.21 7.09
C ASN A 216 0.57 1.34 8.34
N GLY A 217 0.31 1.91 9.52
CA GLY A 217 0.29 1.18 10.79
C GLY A 217 -1.10 1.13 11.42
N LEU A 218 -1.45 0.01 12.02
CA LEU A 218 -2.60 -0.16 12.91
C LEU A 218 -2.08 -0.71 14.24
N LEU A 219 -2.32 -0.01 15.35
CA LEU A 219 -2.12 -0.58 16.68
C LEU A 219 -3.39 -1.30 17.10
N VAL A 220 -3.34 -2.63 17.07
CA VAL A 220 -4.46 -3.51 17.40
C VAL A 220 -4.31 -3.98 18.84
N ASN A 221 -5.01 -3.32 19.76
CA ASN A 221 -4.95 -3.65 21.18
C ASN A 221 -5.79 -4.90 21.47
N GLN A 222 -5.20 -5.89 22.13
CA GLN A 222 -5.92 -7.08 22.60
C GLN A 222 -7.09 -6.64 23.48
N GLY A 223 -8.31 -7.10 23.17
CA GLY A 223 -9.50 -6.73 23.94
C GLY A 223 -9.95 -5.26 23.83
N GLY A 224 -9.20 -4.40 23.14
CA GLY A 224 -9.37 -2.94 23.14
C GLY A 224 -9.57 -2.32 21.76
N THR A 225 -9.31 -1.03 21.66
CA THR A 225 -9.46 -0.26 20.42
C THR A 225 -8.37 -0.55 19.39
N VAL A 226 -8.65 -0.19 18.13
CA VAL A 226 -7.64 -0.08 17.08
C VAL A 226 -7.33 1.39 16.83
N THR A 227 -6.06 1.75 16.70
CA THR A 227 -5.63 3.10 16.34
C THR A 227 -4.88 3.07 15.03
N ALA A 228 -5.32 3.85 14.06
CA ALA A 228 -4.72 3.92 12.74
C ALA A 228 -3.69 5.04 12.63
N TYR A 229 -2.56 4.72 12.00
CA TYR A 229 -1.47 5.62 11.66
C TYR A 229 -1.24 5.55 10.15
N LYS A 230 -1.92 6.43 9.41
CA LYS A 230 -1.75 6.52 7.96
C LYS A 230 -0.39 7.17 7.66
N ASN A 231 0.29 6.65 6.65
CA ASN A 231 1.55 7.20 6.19
C ASN A 231 1.33 8.60 5.62
N ALA A 232 2.10 9.59 6.07
CA ALA A 232 2.00 10.96 5.56
C ALA A 232 2.93 11.24 4.37
N ASN A 233 3.79 10.27 4.03
CA ASN A 233 4.77 10.40 2.96
C ASN A 233 4.24 9.84 1.64
N ALA A 234 4.90 10.23 0.56
CA ALA A 234 4.82 9.64 -0.76
C ALA A 234 6.23 9.31 -1.25
N ARG A 235 6.36 8.52 -2.33
CA ARG A 235 7.65 8.41 -3.03
C ARG A 235 7.56 9.13 -4.37
N VAL A 236 8.52 10.01 -4.64
CA VAL A 236 8.54 10.77 -5.89
C VAL A 236 9.86 10.53 -6.60
N ARG A 237 9.83 10.36 -7.92
CA ARG A 237 11.03 10.46 -8.76
C ARG A 237 10.90 11.61 -9.74
N VAL A 238 12.02 12.18 -10.14
CA VAL A 238 12.06 13.25 -11.16
C VAL A 238 12.51 12.66 -12.49
N VAL A 239 11.82 13.03 -13.57
CA VAL A 239 12.21 12.73 -14.95
C VAL A 239 12.49 14.04 -15.67
N ALA A 240 13.74 14.21 -16.08
CA ALA A 240 14.16 15.30 -16.96
C ALA A 240 14.09 14.80 -18.41
N ALA A 241 13.22 15.39 -19.21
CA ALA A 241 13.00 15.09 -20.63
C ALA A 241 12.79 16.38 -21.45
N VAL A 242 13.63 17.37 -21.15
CA VAL A 242 13.67 18.68 -21.82
C VAL A 242 14.72 18.66 -22.95
N SER A 243 14.44 19.34 -24.07
CA SER A 243 15.40 19.43 -25.19
C SER A 243 16.69 20.16 -24.83
N GLY A 244 17.73 19.98 -25.65
CA GLY A 244 18.98 20.75 -25.53
C GLY A 244 19.85 20.46 -24.30
N ASN A 245 19.76 19.25 -23.73
CA ASN A 245 20.52 18.84 -22.54
C ASN A 245 20.34 19.79 -21.34
N ALA A 246 19.12 20.32 -21.17
CA ALA A 246 18.82 21.29 -20.14
C ALA A 246 18.99 20.71 -18.73
N SER A 247 19.40 21.57 -17.79
CA SER A 247 19.50 21.26 -16.37
C SER A 247 18.13 21.44 -15.70
N VAL A 248 17.58 20.36 -15.16
CA VAL A 248 16.38 20.35 -14.34
C VAL A 248 16.77 20.35 -12.87
N VAL A 249 16.31 21.34 -12.11
CA VAL A 249 16.54 21.43 -10.66
C VAL A 249 15.20 21.36 -9.95
N THR A 250 15.11 20.50 -8.94
CA THR A 250 13.95 20.39 -8.05
C THR A 250 14.36 20.65 -6.62
N GLY A 251 13.44 21.13 -5.79
CA GLY A 251 13.64 21.15 -4.36
C GLY A 251 12.35 21.31 -3.56
N THR A 252 12.40 20.88 -2.31
CA THR A 252 11.34 21.02 -1.31
C THR A 252 11.91 21.66 -0.05
N THR A 253 11.06 22.24 0.80
CA THR A 253 11.51 22.88 2.06
C THR A 253 12.25 21.91 2.97
N ASP A 254 11.84 20.63 2.99
CA ASP A 254 12.47 19.56 3.78
C ASP A 254 13.73 18.96 3.12
N GLY A 255 14.04 19.39 1.90
CA GLY A 255 15.20 18.93 1.12
C GLY A 255 15.09 17.52 0.54
N SER A 256 13.99 16.80 0.78
CA SER A 256 13.85 15.38 0.42
C SER A 256 13.81 15.12 -1.09
N LEU A 257 13.32 16.08 -1.88
CA LEU A 257 13.28 16.02 -3.36
C LEU A 257 14.29 16.98 -4.02
N ASN A 258 15.36 17.36 -3.31
CA ASN A 258 16.41 18.21 -3.88
C ASN A 258 17.23 17.41 -4.90
N SER A 259 17.18 17.82 -6.17
CA SER A 259 17.91 17.14 -7.23
C SER A 259 18.38 18.10 -8.33
N THR A 260 19.42 17.71 -9.05
CA THR A 260 19.87 18.37 -10.27
C THR A 260 20.16 17.30 -11.31
N LEU A 261 19.38 17.29 -12.39
CA LEU A 261 19.44 16.28 -13.44
C LEU A 261 19.71 16.95 -14.79
N LEU A 262 20.63 16.38 -15.58
CA LEU A 262 20.81 16.75 -16.99
C LEU A 262 19.88 15.92 -17.86
N SER A 263 19.17 16.57 -18.78
CA SER A 263 18.20 15.91 -19.64
C SER A 263 18.83 15.20 -20.86
N PRO A 264 18.35 14.02 -21.30
CA PRO A 264 17.28 13.23 -20.69
C PRO A 264 17.79 12.30 -19.60
N THR A 265 17.15 12.31 -18.42
CA THR A 265 17.47 11.44 -17.29
C THR A 265 16.21 11.05 -16.52
N VAL A 266 16.10 9.76 -16.17
CA VAL A 266 15.11 9.26 -15.21
C VAL A 266 15.81 9.02 -13.87
N GLY A 267 15.44 9.81 -12.85
CA GLY A 267 15.92 9.67 -11.48
C GLY A 267 15.32 8.48 -10.73
N THR A 268 15.74 8.33 -9.47
CA THR A 268 15.24 7.30 -8.55
C THR A 268 14.08 7.84 -7.71
N TYR A 269 13.26 6.95 -7.17
CA TYR A 269 12.27 7.32 -6.16
C TYR A 269 12.98 7.74 -4.87
N VAL A 270 12.47 8.81 -4.25
CA VAL A 270 12.84 9.26 -2.91
C VAL A 270 11.57 9.44 -2.08
N THR A 271 11.64 9.11 -0.79
CA THR A 271 10.54 9.34 0.15
C THR A 271 10.51 10.82 0.53
N THR A 272 9.35 11.46 0.37
CA THR A 272 9.11 12.88 0.67
C THR A 272 7.78 13.03 1.39
N ALA A 273 7.58 14.11 2.14
CA ALA A 273 6.25 14.47 2.63
C ALA A 273 5.30 14.65 1.44
N ALA A 274 4.08 14.08 1.54
CA ALA A 274 3.10 14.15 0.45
C ALA A 274 2.57 15.58 0.18
N SER A 275 2.77 16.50 1.12
CA SER A 275 2.43 17.91 0.92
C SER A 275 3.31 18.61 -0.13
N LEU A 276 4.51 18.06 -0.42
CA LEU A 276 5.51 18.68 -1.29
C LEU A 276 5.73 20.17 -0.98
N SER A 277 5.75 20.51 0.32
CA SER A 277 5.85 21.91 0.75
C SER A 277 7.07 22.60 0.17
N GLY A 278 6.85 23.77 -0.44
CA GLY A 278 7.92 24.55 -1.07
C GLY A 278 8.47 23.93 -2.36
N LEU A 279 7.73 23.05 -3.04
CA LEU A 279 8.16 22.46 -4.30
C LEU A 279 8.52 23.54 -5.33
N ALA A 280 9.81 23.66 -5.60
CA ALA A 280 10.37 24.47 -6.65
C ALA A 280 10.89 23.57 -7.76
N VAL A 281 10.58 23.92 -9.00
CA VAL A 281 11.10 23.25 -10.20
C VAL A 281 11.62 24.33 -11.14
N SER A 282 12.83 24.15 -11.67
CA SER A 282 13.39 25.06 -12.67
C SER A 282 14.11 24.31 -13.78
N VAL A 283 14.15 24.93 -14.96
CA VAL A 283 14.88 24.49 -16.14
C VAL A 283 15.87 25.59 -16.52
N ASN A 284 17.17 25.30 -16.50
CA ASN A 284 18.24 26.28 -16.75
C ASN A 284 18.08 27.58 -15.91
N GLY A 285 17.58 27.45 -14.68
CA GLY A 285 17.31 28.57 -13.78
C GLY A 285 15.95 29.25 -13.95
N THR A 286 15.19 28.96 -15.01
CA THR A 286 13.83 29.46 -15.19
C THR A 286 12.84 28.61 -14.40
N ALA A 287 12.13 29.23 -13.46
CA ALA A 287 11.13 28.55 -12.63
C ALA A 287 9.90 28.12 -13.45
N LEU A 288 9.33 26.97 -13.10
CA LEU A 288 8.04 26.49 -13.59
C LEU A 288 6.96 26.65 -12.53
N ASP A 289 5.72 26.80 -12.97
CA ASP A 289 4.55 26.82 -12.07
C ASP A 289 4.26 25.40 -11.54
N THR A 290 4.32 25.26 -10.21
CA THR A 290 4.08 24.00 -9.49
C THR A 290 2.78 24.03 -8.68
N SER A 291 2.01 25.12 -8.74
CA SER A 291 0.85 25.36 -7.86
C SER A 291 -0.27 24.32 -7.98
N ALA A 292 -0.38 23.66 -9.14
CA ALA A 292 -1.38 22.62 -9.39
C ALA A 292 -0.90 21.18 -9.10
N LEU A 293 0.34 21.00 -8.61
CA LEU A 293 0.91 19.67 -8.38
C LEU A 293 0.57 19.19 -6.96
N ALA A 294 -0.05 18.02 -6.87
CA ALA A 294 -0.38 17.38 -5.60
C ALA A 294 -0.13 15.88 -5.67
N VAL A 295 0.46 15.32 -4.61
CA VAL A 295 0.63 13.86 -4.46
C VAL A 295 -0.19 13.38 -3.27
N SER A 296 -0.82 12.22 -3.43
CA SER A 296 -1.59 11.62 -2.34
C SER A 296 -0.66 10.90 -1.37
N THR A 297 -1.03 10.88 -0.10
CA THR A 297 -0.31 10.11 0.91
C THR A 297 -0.26 8.62 0.56
N GLY A 298 0.87 7.97 0.84
CA GLY A 298 1.09 6.56 0.58
C GLY A 298 1.21 6.18 -0.90
N THR A 299 1.21 7.14 -1.84
CA THR A 299 1.38 6.87 -3.28
C THR A 299 2.82 6.99 -3.73
N ASP A 300 3.09 6.41 -4.90
CA ASP A 300 4.27 6.73 -5.69
C ASP A 300 3.88 7.70 -6.81
N ALA A 301 4.79 8.59 -7.20
CA ALA A 301 4.56 9.53 -8.28
C ALA A 301 5.83 9.83 -9.09
N THR A 302 5.63 10.19 -10.36
CA THR A 302 6.69 10.65 -11.26
C THR A 302 6.47 12.12 -11.60
N LEU A 303 7.40 12.99 -11.21
CA LEU A 303 7.44 14.40 -11.60
C LEU A 303 8.16 14.52 -12.96
N LEU A 304 7.37 14.72 -14.01
CA LEU A 304 7.86 14.95 -15.36
C LEU A 304 8.21 16.43 -15.55
N VAL A 305 9.42 16.69 -16.03
CA VAL A 305 9.85 18.00 -16.55
C VAL A 305 10.26 17.79 -18.00
N TYR A 306 9.52 18.32 -18.96
CA TYR A 306 9.60 17.90 -20.35
C TYR A 306 9.29 19.03 -21.35
N GLY A 307 9.59 18.81 -22.64
CA GLY A 307 9.33 19.78 -23.71
C GLY A 307 10.56 20.59 -24.12
N ASP A 308 10.33 21.71 -24.79
CA ASP A 308 11.43 22.57 -25.23
C ASP A 308 12.05 23.34 -24.08
N ALA A 309 13.38 23.50 -24.07
CA ALA A 309 14.06 24.29 -23.05
C ALA A 309 13.57 25.74 -22.95
N SER A 310 13.03 26.30 -24.04
CA SER A 310 12.43 27.63 -24.08
C SER A 310 10.97 27.68 -23.63
N ALA A 311 10.28 26.53 -23.58
CA ALA A 311 8.89 26.41 -23.17
C ALA A 311 8.65 25.09 -22.39
N PRO A 312 9.37 24.89 -21.26
CA PRO A 312 9.33 23.63 -20.55
C PRO A 312 7.97 23.46 -19.85
N LYS A 313 7.58 22.21 -19.66
CA LYS A 313 6.34 21.81 -18.99
C LYS A 313 6.67 20.97 -17.76
N VAL A 314 5.82 21.06 -16.75
CA VAL A 314 5.87 20.19 -15.58
C VAL A 314 4.54 19.45 -15.41
N LYS A 315 4.60 18.19 -15.02
CA LYS A 315 3.42 17.36 -14.74
C LYS A 315 3.76 16.32 -13.69
N LEU A 316 2.85 16.09 -12.75
CA LEU A 316 2.95 14.98 -11.82
C LEU A 316 2.07 13.82 -12.30
N LEU A 317 2.64 12.62 -12.38
CA LEU A 317 1.92 11.39 -12.66
C LEU A 317 1.78 10.58 -11.38
N ALA A 318 0.57 10.09 -11.10
CA ALA A 318 0.40 9.02 -10.12
C ALA A 318 0.94 7.71 -10.70
N ASP A 319 1.73 7.00 -9.91
CA ASP A 319 2.32 5.72 -10.30
C ASP A 319 1.58 4.57 -9.65
N ASP A 320 1.15 3.61 -10.47
CA ASP A 320 0.66 2.33 -10.00
C ASP A 320 1.79 1.31 -9.97
N ASN A 321 2.47 1.26 -8.83
CA ASN A 321 3.55 0.32 -8.55
C ASN A 321 3.07 -0.93 -7.78
N SER A 322 1.75 -1.19 -7.74
CA SER A 322 1.24 -2.47 -7.24
C SER A 322 1.69 -3.63 -8.16
N PRO A 323 1.96 -4.84 -7.66
CA PRO A 323 2.23 -5.99 -8.52
C PRO A 323 1.05 -6.33 -9.44
N ALA A 324 1.30 -7.15 -10.47
CA ALA A 324 0.21 -7.78 -11.22
C ALA A 324 -0.61 -8.71 -10.30
N THR A 325 -1.91 -8.85 -10.59
CA THR A 325 -2.77 -9.79 -9.85
C THR A 325 -2.42 -11.24 -10.15
N VAL A 326 -1.96 -11.53 -11.38
CA VAL A 326 -1.50 -12.86 -11.79
C VAL A 326 0.00 -12.99 -11.51
N SER A 327 0.38 -13.95 -10.68
CA SER A 327 1.75 -14.11 -10.15
C SER A 327 2.82 -14.36 -11.21
N SER A 328 2.45 -14.81 -12.41
CA SER A 328 3.37 -15.01 -13.55
C SER A 328 3.55 -13.75 -14.41
N ASN A 329 2.82 -12.68 -14.14
CA ASN A 329 2.80 -11.50 -15.02
C ASN A 329 3.67 -10.37 -14.47
N ALA A 330 4.18 -9.55 -15.38
CA ALA A 330 4.72 -8.22 -15.08
C ALA A 330 3.71 -7.15 -15.53
N LYS A 331 3.78 -5.93 -14.98
CA LYS A 331 3.09 -4.76 -15.54
C LYS A 331 4.07 -3.88 -16.28
N ILE A 332 3.66 -3.33 -17.42
CA ILE A 332 4.42 -2.33 -18.17
C ILE A 332 3.49 -1.20 -18.63
N ARG A 333 3.98 0.03 -18.65
CA ARG A 333 3.31 1.18 -19.27
C ARG A 333 4.28 2.03 -20.09
N LEU A 334 3.72 2.84 -20.97
CA LEU A 334 4.44 3.80 -21.80
C LEU A 334 4.22 5.23 -21.28
N VAL A 335 5.30 6.01 -21.18
CA VAL A 335 5.25 7.47 -21.01
C VAL A 335 5.90 8.12 -22.24
N ASN A 336 5.13 8.95 -22.95
CA ASN A 336 5.61 9.64 -24.14
C ASN A 336 6.07 11.07 -23.80
N LEU A 337 7.38 11.28 -23.82
CA LEU A 337 8.06 12.57 -23.68
C LEU A 337 8.97 12.84 -24.88
N LEU A 338 8.69 12.22 -26.03
CA LEU A 338 9.48 12.39 -27.25
C LEU A 338 9.14 13.74 -27.88
N ASN A 339 10.08 14.68 -27.81
CA ASN A 339 9.89 16.06 -28.25
C ASN A 339 9.94 16.16 -29.79
N GLY A 340 9.19 17.11 -30.36
CA GLY A 340 9.21 17.38 -31.80
C GLY A 340 8.60 16.29 -32.70
N LEU A 341 7.76 15.40 -32.15
CA LEU A 341 6.91 14.49 -32.93
C LEU A 341 5.49 15.04 -33.03
N ASP A 342 5.03 15.35 -34.25
CA ASP A 342 3.67 15.84 -34.53
C ASP A 342 2.62 14.71 -34.57
N GLY A 343 2.64 13.82 -33.57
CA GLY A 343 1.77 12.65 -33.53
C GLY A 343 1.86 11.88 -32.22
N THR A 344 1.33 10.67 -32.26
CA THR A 344 1.30 9.75 -31.12
C THR A 344 2.33 8.63 -31.31
N ILE A 345 2.64 7.95 -30.20
CA ILE A 345 3.44 6.73 -30.23
C ILE A 345 2.66 5.58 -29.58
N SER A 346 2.91 4.36 -30.05
CA SER A 346 2.37 3.14 -29.46
C SER A 346 3.50 2.21 -29.04
N LEU A 347 3.33 1.49 -27.94
CA LEU A 347 4.25 0.46 -27.45
C LEU A 347 3.60 -0.90 -27.56
N SER A 348 4.32 -1.86 -28.15
CA SER A 348 4.04 -3.29 -28.02
C SER A 348 5.14 -4.01 -27.26
N ALA A 349 4.76 -5.03 -26.50
CA ALA A 349 5.64 -5.95 -25.80
C ALA A 349 5.26 -7.38 -26.20
N ASP A 350 6.16 -8.07 -26.90
CA ASP A 350 5.92 -9.37 -27.53
C ASP A 350 4.60 -9.42 -28.31
N TYR A 351 4.39 -8.40 -29.15
CA TYR A 351 3.21 -8.19 -29.99
C TYR A 351 1.90 -7.91 -29.22
N VAL A 352 1.94 -7.83 -27.88
CA VAL A 352 0.82 -7.37 -27.05
C VAL A 352 0.86 -5.84 -26.96
N SER A 353 -0.27 -5.16 -27.20
CA SER A 353 -0.36 -3.71 -27.01
C SER A 353 -0.22 -3.34 -25.53
N VAL A 354 0.70 -2.42 -25.22
CA VAL A 354 0.92 -1.87 -23.88
C VAL A 354 0.34 -0.45 -23.77
N GLY A 355 0.30 0.28 -24.87
CA GLY A 355 -0.24 1.62 -24.91
C GLY A 355 -0.38 2.07 -26.34
N ASP A 356 -1.59 2.46 -26.72
CA ASP A 356 -1.92 2.89 -28.07
C ASP A 356 -2.10 4.40 -28.13
N ASN A 357 -1.56 5.01 -29.19
CA ASN A 357 -1.79 6.42 -29.51
C ASN A 357 -1.48 7.38 -28.34
N VAL A 358 -0.40 7.11 -27.59
CA VAL A 358 0.00 7.95 -26.46
C VAL A 358 0.55 9.27 -27.00
N ALA A 359 -0.18 10.36 -26.77
CA ALA A 359 0.22 11.71 -27.14
C ALA A 359 1.41 12.22 -26.31
N PHE A 360 2.09 13.27 -26.78
CA PHE A 360 3.19 13.92 -26.06
C PHE A 360 2.74 14.43 -24.68
N GLY A 361 3.51 14.13 -23.63
CA GLY A 361 3.14 14.35 -22.22
C GLY A 361 2.10 13.35 -21.67
N GLY A 362 1.73 12.35 -22.47
CA GLY A 362 0.78 11.30 -22.16
C GLY A 362 1.42 10.07 -21.51
N VAL A 363 0.58 9.26 -20.87
CA VAL A 363 0.94 8.00 -20.23
C VAL A 363 -0.14 6.97 -20.54
N SER A 364 0.24 5.72 -20.83
CA SER A 364 -0.72 4.62 -20.97
C SER A 364 -1.14 4.06 -19.61
N THR A 365 -2.31 3.43 -19.57
CA THR A 365 -2.66 2.55 -18.45
C THR A 365 -1.66 1.39 -18.37
N PRO A 366 -1.23 0.95 -17.17
CA PRO A 366 -0.39 -0.24 -17.05
C PRO A 366 -1.07 -1.48 -17.62
N THR A 367 -0.36 -2.19 -18.49
CA THR A 367 -0.80 -3.47 -19.06
C THR A 367 -0.05 -4.61 -18.37
N ALA A 368 -0.79 -5.61 -17.90
CA ALA A 368 -0.23 -6.85 -17.37
C ALA A 368 -0.02 -7.88 -18.48
N LEU A 369 1.17 -8.46 -18.57
CA LEU A 369 1.52 -9.49 -19.55
C LEU A 369 2.43 -10.56 -18.91
N THR A 370 2.51 -11.74 -19.54
CA THR A 370 3.35 -12.83 -19.04
C THR A 370 4.81 -12.42 -18.99
N ALA A 371 5.43 -12.54 -17.82
CA ALA A 371 6.84 -12.22 -17.63
C ALA A 371 7.74 -13.26 -18.32
N GLY A 372 8.94 -12.85 -18.72
CA GLY A 372 9.87 -13.71 -19.46
C GLY A 372 11.14 -12.99 -19.91
N THR A 373 12.03 -13.75 -20.55
CA THR A 373 13.24 -13.28 -21.25
C THR A 373 12.99 -13.25 -22.75
N GLY A 374 13.82 -12.54 -23.54
CA GLY A 374 13.63 -12.48 -24.99
C GLY A 374 12.42 -11.65 -25.43
N ILE A 375 11.85 -10.83 -24.54
CA ILE A 375 10.68 -10.01 -24.85
C ILE A 375 11.09 -8.94 -25.86
N ARG A 376 10.34 -8.86 -26.96
CA ARG A 376 10.48 -7.78 -27.93
C ARG A 376 9.69 -6.54 -27.49
N LEU A 377 10.36 -5.43 -27.25
CA LEU A 377 9.72 -4.12 -27.12
C LEU A 377 9.83 -3.37 -28.43
N GLU A 378 8.71 -2.84 -28.92
CA GLU A 378 8.69 -2.05 -30.14
C GLU A 378 7.84 -0.79 -29.95
N LEU A 379 8.45 0.36 -30.25
CA LEU A 379 7.81 1.66 -30.22
C LEU A 379 7.55 2.14 -31.64
N THR A 380 6.31 2.44 -31.99
CA THR A 380 5.91 2.83 -33.34
C THR A 380 5.17 4.16 -33.34
N THR A 381 5.03 4.76 -34.52
CA THR A 381 4.22 5.95 -34.75
C THR A 381 3.59 5.86 -36.14
N PRO A 382 2.35 6.34 -36.36
CA PRO A 382 1.76 6.37 -37.69
C PRO A 382 2.51 7.26 -38.69
N LEU A 383 3.43 8.11 -38.21
CA LEU A 383 4.21 9.04 -39.03
C LEU A 383 5.43 8.42 -39.72
N ARG A 384 5.77 7.16 -39.40
CA ARG A 384 6.97 6.48 -39.93
C ARG A 384 6.64 5.04 -40.31
N THR A 385 7.32 4.53 -41.32
CA THR A 385 7.20 3.12 -41.74
C THR A 385 8.13 2.19 -40.95
N THR A 386 9.11 2.74 -40.24
CA THR A 386 10.02 2.00 -39.35
C THR A 386 9.71 2.32 -37.88
N ALA A 387 9.97 1.36 -36.99
CA ALA A 387 9.86 1.58 -35.56
C ALA A 387 10.78 2.73 -35.10
N LEU A 388 10.30 3.50 -34.11
CA LEU A 388 11.10 4.50 -33.40
C LEU A 388 12.17 3.85 -32.50
N TYR A 389 11.86 2.65 -32.00
CA TYR A 389 12.74 1.86 -31.15
C TYR A 389 12.36 0.39 -31.22
N THR A 390 13.35 -0.49 -31.20
CA THR A 390 13.16 -1.94 -31.06
C THR A 390 14.24 -2.50 -30.15
N ALA A 391 13.82 -3.31 -29.17
CA ALA A 391 14.71 -4.19 -28.40
C ALA A 391 14.14 -5.60 -28.41
N THR A 392 14.98 -6.62 -28.60
CA THR A 392 14.54 -8.01 -28.84
C THR A 392 14.94 -8.99 -27.75
N ASP A 393 15.60 -8.53 -26.69
CA ASP A 393 16.05 -9.37 -25.58
C ASP A 393 15.81 -8.71 -24.23
N VAL A 394 14.58 -8.22 -24.03
CA VAL A 394 14.19 -7.62 -22.76
C VAL A 394 13.76 -8.71 -21.78
N THR A 395 14.23 -8.60 -20.54
CA THR A 395 13.75 -9.44 -19.44
C THR A 395 12.75 -8.68 -18.58
N LEU A 396 11.52 -9.19 -18.53
CA LEU A 396 10.50 -8.75 -17.58
C LEU A 396 10.34 -9.84 -16.53
N VAL A 397 10.45 -9.46 -15.26
CA VAL A 397 10.38 -10.38 -14.12
C VAL A 397 8.96 -10.38 -13.57
N ALA A 398 8.46 -11.56 -13.20
CA ALA A 398 7.11 -11.70 -12.67
C ALA A 398 6.92 -10.86 -11.39
N GLN A 399 5.70 -10.34 -11.19
CA GLN A 399 5.32 -9.42 -10.11
C GLN A 399 6.09 -8.09 -10.06
N LYS A 400 6.86 -7.74 -11.11
CA LYS A 400 7.56 -6.46 -11.24
C LYS A 400 6.79 -5.50 -12.14
N VAL A 401 7.01 -4.21 -11.90
CA VAL A 401 6.34 -3.10 -12.60
C VAL A 401 7.38 -2.31 -13.37
N TYR A 402 7.07 -1.98 -14.61
CA TYR A 402 7.97 -1.30 -15.52
C TYR A 402 7.30 -0.07 -16.15
N THR A 403 8.10 0.98 -16.33
CA THR A 403 7.73 2.13 -17.16
C THR A 403 8.76 2.28 -18.26
N LEU A 404 8.31 2.31 -19.52
CA LEU A 404 9.12 2.70 -20.66
C LEU A 404 8.92 4.20 -20.91
N PHE A 405 10.00 4.95 -20.76
CA PHE A 405 10.05 6.37 -21.08
C PHE A 405 10.62 6.55 -22.49
N ALA A 406 9.84 7.14 -23.39
CA ALA A 406 10.34 7.64 -24.66
C ALA A 406 10.64 9.15 -24.49
N MET A 407 11.90 9.55 -24.63
CA MET A 407 12.40 10.91 -24.36
C MET A 407 13.32 11.38 -25.50
N GLY A 408 13.90 12.57 -25.35
CA GLY A 408 14.77 13.17 -26.36
C GLY A 408 13.97 13.74 -27.53
N ASP A 409 14.65 14.06 -28.62
CA ASP A 409 14.00 14.57 -29.84
C ASP A 409 13.60 13.41 -30.76
N ALA A 410 12.52 13.59 -31.51
CA ALA A 410 11.99 12.56 -32.41
C ALA A 410 13.01 12.10 -33.47
N SER A 411 13.97 12.94 -33.83
CA SER A 411 15.08 12.62 -34.74
C SER A 411 16.16 11.74 -34.09
N SER A 412 16.28 11.76 -32.76
CA SER A 412 17.21 10.95 -31.98
C SER A 412 16.55 10.48 -30.66
N PRO A 413 15.59 9.55 -30.73
CA PRO A 413 14.85 9.10 -29.56
C PRO A 413 15.77 8.47 -28.51
N VAL A 414 15.52 8.79 -27.24
CA VAL A 414 16.14 8.15 -26.09
C VAL A 414 15.07 7.34 -25.37
N VAL A 415 15.19 6.01 -25.40
CA VAL A 415 14.22 5.12 -24.76
C VAL A 415 14.85 4.45 -23.55
N VAL A 416 14.18 4.56 -22.40
CA VAL A 416 14.65 3.99 -21.13
C VAL A 416 13.55 3.13 -20.52
N LEU A 417 13.83 1.85 -20.34
CA LEU A 417 13.00 0.96 -19.52
C LEU A 417 13.47 1.05 -18.07
N ARG A 418 12.58 1.43 -17.16
CA ARG A 418 12.82 1.39 -15.71
C ARG A 418 11.97 0.31 -15.08
N LYS A 419 12.59 -0.46 -14.18
CA LYS A 419 11.90 -1.29 -13.22
C LYS A 419 11.53 -0.41 -12.02
N ASP A 420 10.25 -0.11 -11.87
CA ASP A 420 9.73 0.77 -10.82
C ASP A 420 9.70 0.05 -9.45
N ARG A 421 9.64 -1.28 -9.50
CA ARG A 421 9.56 -2.18 -8.35
C ARG A 421 10.18 -3.54 -8.67
#